data_AF-A0A0H3DBX0-F1
#
_entry.id   AF-A0A0H3DBX0-F1
#
_cell.length_a   1.000
_cell.length_b   1.000
_cell.length_c   1.000
_cell.angle_alpha   90.00
_cell.angle_beta   90.00
_cell.angle_gamma   90.00
#
_symmetry.space_group_name_H-M   'P 1'
#
loop_
_entity.id
_entity.type
_entity.pdbx_description
1 polymer ?
#
loop_
_entity_poly.entity_id
_entity_poly.type
_entity_poly.pdbx_seq_one_letter_code
_entity_poly.pdbx_strand_id
1 'polypeptide(L)'
;MSPKPRATDVKARLVEAAIRLLDENGPEALQARKLAAEVGASTMAVYTHFGGMAALVDEVARAGFLRLSEWLAEVGETDDPVADIFSLARTYRQAVAEQPQLFAVTFGQSAPGGKRATLSDLTTAEGREAAEEGLEAFAHIVRATERAIAAGRFRPADEYQAAAQLWSALHGFVTLEASGHFGPGEQGIDHILIPLGITMAVGLGDTVEEAGRSAEAARAAWRARTGNAGQGQNE
;
A
#
# COMPACT_ATOMS: atom_id res chain seq x y z
N MET A 1 -26.44 19.07 -26.54
CA MET A 1 -25.17 18.37 -26.81
C MET A 1 -24.35 18.41 -25.54
N SER A 2 -24.21 17.30 -24.83
CA SER A 2 -23.33 17.23 -23.67
C SER A 2 -21.87 17.36 -24.11
N PRO A 3 -21.00 18.05 -23.34
CA PRO A 3 -19.60 18.23 -23.72
C PRO A 3 -18.92 16.86 -23.86
N LYS A 4 -18.11 16.71 -24.92
CA LYS A 4 -17.27 15.52 -25.09
C LYS A 4 -16.28 15.47 -23.91
N PRO A 5 -16.23 14.38 -23.13
CA PRO A 5 -15.27 14.26 -22.03
C PRO A 5 -13.85 14.53 -22.52
N ARG A 6 -13.05 15.30 -21.78
CA ARG A 6 -11.63 15.53 -22.13
C ARG A 6 -10.90 14.18 -22.06
N ALA A 7 -9.86 14.00 -22.88
CA ALA A 7 -9.12 12.74 -22.96
C ALA A 7 -8.56 12.26 -21.60
N THR A 8 -8.22 13.19 -20.70
CA THR A 8 -7.79 12.90 -19.33
C THR A 8 -8.89 12.34 -18.44
N ASP A 9 -10.14 12.77 -18.64
CA ASP A 9 -11.31 12.26 -17.91
C ASP A 9 -11.61 10.81 -18.33
N VAL A 10 -11.47 10.49 -19.62
CA VAL A 10 -11.67 9.10 -20.09
C VAL A 10 -10.60 8.15 -19.56
N LYS A 11 -9.32 8.56 -19.54
CA LYS A 11 -8.23 7.74 -18.96
C LYS A 11 -8.50 7.44 -17.49
N ALA A 12 -8.80 8.46 -16.68
CA ALA A 12 -9.11 8.29 -15.26
C ALA A 12 -10.34 7.40 -15.04
N ARG A 13 -11.42 7.62 -15.80
CA ARG A 13 -12.64 6.79 -15.72
C ARG A 13 -12.39 5.32 -16.08
N LEU A 14 -11.49 5.05 -17.03
CA LEU A 14 -11.08 3.68 -17.38
C LEU A 14 -10.26 3.02 -16.27
N VAL A 15 -9.37 3.75 -15.60
CA VAL A 15 -8.64 3.21 -14.43
C VAL A 15 -9.60 2.93 -13.28
N GLU A 16 -10.47 3.87 -12.94
CA GLU A 16 -11.46 3.68 -11.87
C GLU A 16 -12.44 2.53 -12.17
N ALA A 17 -12.89 2.40 -13.42
CA ALA A 17 -13.70 1.27 -13.84
C ALA A 17 -12.94 -0.06 -13.75
N ALA A 18 -11.64 -0.07 -14.04
CA ALA A 18 -10.81 -1.26 -13.92
C ALA A 18 -10.70 -1.69 -12.45
N ILE A 19 -10.47 -0.74 -11.54
CA ILE A 19 -10.41 -1.01 -10.10
C ILE A 19 -11.73 -1.59 -9.59
N ARG A 20 -12.88 -0.99 -9.94
CA ARG A 20 -14.20 -1.54 -9.56
C ARG A 20 -14.43 -2.96 -10.10
N LEU A 21 -14.08 -3.21 -11.36
CA LEU A 21 -14.22 -4.55 -11.95
C LEU A 21 -13.32 -5.58 -11.26
N LEU A 22 -12.12 -5.19 -10.82
CA LEU A 22 -11.25 -6.06 -10.04
C LEU A 22 -11.88 -6.42 -8.70
N ASP A 23 -12.42 -5.44 -7.99
CA ASP A 23 -13.03 -5.65 -6.67
C ASP A 23 -14.33 -6.47 -6.75
N GLU A 24 -15.18 -6.22 -7.75
CA GLU A 24 -16.49 -6.87 -7.87
C GLU A 24 -16.42 -8.26 -8.52
N ASN A 25 -15.49 -8.47 -9.45
CA ASN A 25 -15.51 -9.65 -10.32
C ASN A 25 -14.18 -10.39 -10.42
N GLY A 26 -13.13 -9.91 -9.75
CA GLY A 26 -11.81 -10.51 -9.77
C GLY A 26 -10.99 -10.22 -11.04
N PRO A 27 -9.72 -10.66 -11.06
CA PRO A 27 -8.75 -10.30 -12.10
C PRO A 27 -9.11 -10.84 -13.50
N GLU A 28 -9.83 -11.95 -13.60
CA GLU A 28 -10.25 -12.55 -14.87
C GLU A 28 -11.31 -11.69 -15.59
N ALA A 29 -12.02 -10.84 -14.85
CA ALA A 29 -13.03 -9.95 -15.40
C ALA A 29 -12.46 -8.72 -16.10
N LEU A 30 -11.21 -8.34 -15.80
CA LEU A 30 -10.59 -7.15 -16.38
C LEU A 30 -10.15 -7.40 -17.83
N GLN A 31 -11.07 -7.12 -18.76
CA GLN A 31 -10.89 -7.28 -20.20
C GLN A 31 -11.32 -6.01 -20.93
N ALA A 32 -10.61 -5.64 -22.00
CA ALA A 32 -10.84 -4.39 -22.75
C ALA A 32 -12.31 -4.17 -23.15
N ARG A 33 -13.03 -5.24 -23.53
CA ARG A 33 -14.45 -5.15 -23.92
C ARG A 33 -15.37 -4.85 -22.74
N LYS A 34 -15.19 -5.53 -21.61
CA LYS A 34 -15.98 -5.29 -20.40
C LYS A 34 -15.70 -3.90 -19.85
N LEU A 35 -14.43 -3.51 -19.80
CA LEU A 35 -14.02 -2.20 -19.33
C LEU A 35 -14.55 -1.05 -20.20
N ALA A 36 -14.48 -1.19 -21.53
CA ALA A 36 -15.02 -0.19 -22.43
C ALA A 36 -16.54 -0.05 -22.29
N ALA A 37 -17.26 -1.17 -22.14
CA ALA A 37 -18.70 -1.17 -21.90
C ALA A 37 -19.07 -0.45 -20.60
N GLU A 38 -18.32 -0.69 -19.53
CA GLU A 38 -18.50 -0.08 -18.20
C GLU A 38 -18.44 1.45 -18.25
N VAL A 39 -17.56 2.03 -19.08
CA VAL A 39 -17.44 3.49 -19.22
C VAL A 39 -18.26 4.08 -20.39
N GLY A 40 -19.03 3.25 -21.10
CA GLY A 40 -19.81 3.66 -22.27
C GLY A 40 -18.94 4.06 -23.47
N ALA A 41 -17.75 3.46 -23.62
CA ALA A 41 -16.81 3.70 -24.70
C ALA A 41 -16.66 2.49 -25.63
N SER A 42 -16.01 2.69 -26.77
CA SER A 42 -15.57 1.57 -27.61
C SER A 42 -14.31 0.91 -27.05
N THR A 43 -14.07 -0.35 -27.38
CA THR A 43 -12.81 -1.05 -27.04
C THR A 43 -11.57 -0.29 -27.52
N MET A 44 -11.69 0.46 -28.62
CA MET A 44 -10.62 1.30 -29.12
C MET A 44 -10.15 2.35 -28.12
N ALA A 45 -11.00 2.80 -27.18
CA ALA A 45 -10.59 3.76 -26.15
C ALA A 45 -9.43 3.22 -25.30
N VAL A 46 -9.43 1.93 -24.94
CA VAL A 46 -8.34 1.30 -24.18
C VAL A 46 -7.03 1.37 -24.98
N TYR A 47 -7.08 1.04 -26.26
CA TYR A 47 -5.91 1.10 -27.14
C TYR A 47 -5.45 2.54 -27.39
N THR A 48 -6.37 3.49 -27.53
CA THR A 48 -6.05 4.92 -27.75
C THR A 48 -5.41 5.56 -26.52
N HIS A 49 -5.88 5.24 -25.32
CA HIS A 49 -5.42 5.91 -24.10
C HIS A 49 -4.21 5.23 -23.45
N PHE A 50 -4.07 3.91 -23.61
CA PHE A 50 -3.02 3.14 -22.93
C PHE A 50 -2.10 2.40 -23.91
N GLY A 51 -2.47 2.22 -25.18
CA GLY A 51 -1.72 1.35 -26.10
C GLY A 51 -1.95 -0.15 -25.89
N GLY A 52 -2.79 -0.52 -24.91
CA GLY A 52 -3.20 -1.90 -24.69
C GLY A 52 -3.47 -2.23 -23.21
N MET A 53 -3.82 -3.48 -22.94
CA MET A 53 -4.15 -3.94 -21.59
C MET A 53 -2.94 -3.96 -20.64
N ALA A 54 -1.72 -4.20 -21.14
CA ALA A 54 -0.53 -4.22 -20.30
C ALA A 54 -0.28 -2.85 -19.63
N ALA A 55 -0.23 -1.80 -20.45
CA ALA A 55 -0.10 -0.42 -19.97
C ALA A 55 -1.30 0.05 -19.13
N LEU A 56 -2.50 -0.49 -19.36
CA LEU A 56 -3.63 -0.25 -18.46
C LEU A 56 -3.39 -0.86 -17.08
N VAL A 57 -2.86 -2.09 -17.01
CA VAL A 57 -2.52 -2.73 -15.74
C VAL A 57 -1.42 -1.96 -15.01
N ASP A 58 -0.43 -1.43 -15.72
CA ASP A 58 0.59 -0.54 -15.14
C ASP A 58 -0.05 0.72 -14.53
N GLU A 59 -1.01 1.34 -15.20
CA GLU A 59 -1.73 2.51 -14.68
C GLU A 59 -2.64 2.19 -13.49
N VAL A 60 -3.22 0.99 -13.45
CA VAL A 60 -3.96 0.50 -12.27
C VAL A 60 -3.01 0.31 -11.09
N ALA A 61 -1.83 -0.28 -11.31
CA ALA A 61 -0.82 -0.41 -10.26
C ALA A 61 -0.34 0.95 -9.75
N ARG A 62 -0.10 1.91 -10.65
CA ARG A 62 0.25 3.30 -10.33
C ARG A 62 -0.83 3.96 -9.46
N ALA A 63 -2.11 3.79 -9.80
CA ALA A 63 -3.22 4.27 -8.99
C ALA A 63 -3.28 3.60 -7.60
N GLY A 64 -2.93 2.32 -7.50
CA GLY A 64 -2.80 1.63 -6.23
C GLY A 64 -1.71 2.20 -5.33
N PHE A 65 -0.53 2.53 -5.88
CA PHE A 65 0.54 3.19 -5.12
C PHE A 65 0.13 4.58 -4.63
N LEU A 66 -0.52 5.38 -5.48
CA LEU A 66 -1.03 6.70 -5.07
C LEU A 66 -2.02 6.59 -3.91
N ARG A 67 -3.02 5.70 -4.02
CA ARG A 67 -3.97 5.45 -2.94
C ARG A 67 -3.26 4.98 -1.66
N LEU A 68 -2.27 4.10 -1.77
CA LEU A 68 -1.49 3.69 -0.60
C LEU A 68 -0.76 4.86 0.04
N SER A 69 -0.16 5.75 -0.75
CA SER A 69 0.48 6.95 -0.23
C SER A 69 -0.51 7.86 0.49
N GLU A 70 -1.72 8.05 -0.04
CA GLU A 70 -2.79 8.81 0.62
C GLU A 70 -3.12 8.23 2.00
N TRP A 71 -3.29 6.91 2.10
CA TRP A 71 -3.52 6.23 3.39
C TRP A 71 -2.35 6.43 4.37
N LEU A 72 -1.12 6.27 3.90
CA LEU A 72 0.07 6.42 4.74
C LEU A 72 0.30 7.88 5.16
N ALA A 73 -0.17 8.85 4.39
CA ALA A 73 -0.12 10.27 4.73
C ALA A 73 -1.03 10.66 5.89
N GLU A 74 -2.07 9.86 6.20
CA GLU A 74 -2.91 10.06 7.38
C GLU A 74 -2.19 9.70 8.69
N VAL A 75 -1.07 8.99 8.62
CA VAL A 75 -0.23 8.70 9.78
C VAL A 75 0.61 9.93 10.08
N GLY A 76 0.18 10.67 11.10
CA GLY A 76 0.92 11.82 11.61
C GLY A 76 2.26 11.41 12.21
N GLU A 77 3.19 12.35 12.17
CA GLU A 77 4.49 12.23 12.82
C GLU A 77 4.40 12.59 14.30
N THR A 78 4.90 11.73 15.18
CA THR A 78 4.94 11.94 16.65
C THR A 78 6.37 12.11 17.14
N ASP A 79 6.60 12.37 18.43
CA ASP A 79 7.97 12.40 18.98
C ASP A 79 8.62 11.00 19.09
N ASP A 80 7.87 9.92 18.83
CA ASP A 80 8.36 8.53 18.85
C ASP A 80 8.34 7.93 17.43
N PRO A 81 9.43 8.06 16.66
CA PRO A 81 9.46 7.60 15.27
C PRO A 81 9.28 6.07 15.13
N VAL A 82 9.61 5.29 16.17
CA VAL A 82 9.37 3.83 16.15
C VAL A 82 7.87 3.54 16.30
N ALA A 83 7.13 4.33 17.08
CA ALA A 83 5.67 4.23 17.14
C ALA A 83 5.01 4.64 15.82
N ASP A 84 5.59 5.62 15.12
CA ASP A 84 5.15 6.02 13.76
C ASP A 84 5.32 4.85 12.78
N ILE A 85 6.44 4.10 12.84
CA ILE A 85 6.67 2.89 12.03
C ILE A 85 5.59 1.83 12.27
N PHE A 86 5.25 1.53 13.53
CA PHE A 86 4.16 0.59 13.85
C PHE A 86 2.80 1.09 13.35
N SER A 87 2.57 2.40 13.40
CA SER A 87 1.33 3.02 12.91
C SER A 87 1.22 2.95 11.38
N LEU A 88 2.34 3.18 10.66
CA LEU A 88 2.44 2.97 9.21
C LEU A 88 2.18 1.51 8.86
N ALA A 89 2.77 0.57 9.58
CA ALA A 89 2.57 -0.87 9.36
C ALA A 89 1.10 -1.29 9.46
N ARG A 90 0.39 -0.79 10.48
CA ARG A 90 -1.02 -1.09 10.68
C ARG A 90 -1.92 -0.44 9.62
N THR A 91 -1.58 0.78 9.20
CA THR A 91 -2.29 1.51 8.13
C THR A 91 -2.10 0.84 6.77
N TYR A 92 -0.86 0.45 6.44
CA TYR A 92 -0.53 -0.33 5.25
C TYR A 92 -1.36 -1.63 5.20
N ARG A 93 -1.38 -2.38 6.32
CA ARG A 93 -2.19 -3.60 6.44
C ARG A 93 -3.68 -3.31 6.20
N GLN A 94 -4.23 -2.26 6.80
CA GLN A 94 -5.64 -1.90 6.60
C GLN A 94 -5.92 -1.57 5.12
N ALA A 95 -5.10 -0.73 4.49
CA ALA A 95 -5.27 -0.37 3.08
C ALA A 95 -5.32 -1.63 2.19
N VAL A 96 -4.39 -2.58 2.40
CA VAL A 96 -4.37 -3.85 1.65
C VAL A 96 -5.59 -4.71 1.92
N ALA A 97 -6.09 -4.74 3.17
CA ALA A 97 -7.28 -5.51 3.52
C ALA A 97 -8.57 -4.91 2.93
N GLU A 98 -8.67 -3.59 2.77
CA GLU A 98 -9.84 -2.90 2.21
C GLU A 98 -9.93 -3.04 0.68
N GLN A 99 -8.79 -3.11 -0.03
CA GLN A 99 -8.74 -3.23 -1.49
C GLN A 99 -7.79 -4.35 -1.95
N PRO A 100 -8.04 -5.62 -1.58
CA PRO A 100 -7.09 -6.72 -1.77
C PRO A 100 -6.77 -6.99 -3.24
N GLN A 101 -7.75 -6.83 -4.15
CA GLN A 101 -7.55 -7.08 -5.58
C GLN A 101 -6.69 -5.99 -6.24
N LEU A 102 -6.93 -4.72 -5.89
CA LEU A 102 -6.09 -3.61 -6.34
C LEU A 102 -4.64 -3.81 -5.90
N PHE A 103 -4.42 -4.14 -4.63
CA PHE A 103 -3.06 -4.30 -4.11
C PHE A 103 -2.36 -5.56 -4.63
N ALA A 104 -3.10 -6.65 -4.89
CA ALA A 104 -2.54 -7.80 -5.59
C ALA A 104 -2.05 -7.43 -7.00
N VAL A 105 -2.74 -6.54 -7.73
CA VAL A 105 -2.25 -6.03 -9.02
C VAL A 105 -1.06 -5.09 -8.84
N THR A 106 -1.15 -4.17 -7.89
CA THR A 106 -0.13 -3.15 -7.57
C THR A 106 1.24 -3.78 -7.29
N PHE A 107 1.26 -4.87 -6.51
CA PHE A 107 2.49 -5.58 -6.16
C PHE A 107 2.81 -6.76 -7.10
N GLY A 108 2.14 -6.86 -8.26
CA GLY A 108 2.41 -7.88 -9.28
C GLY A 108 2.05 -9.31 -8.89
N GLN A 109 1.30 -9.49 -7.80
CA GLN A 109 0.82 -10.78 -7.29
C GLN A 109 -0.34 -11.35 -8.12
N SER A 110 -1.08 -10.48 -8.82
CA SER A 110 -2.16 -10.83 -9.74
C SER A 110 -1.80 -10.50 -11.20
N ALA A 111 -2.42 -11.21 -12.15
CA ALA A 111 -2.19 -11.03 -13.58
C ALA A 111 -3.51 -10.86 -14.38
N PRO A 112 -4.24 -9.73 -14.21
CA PRO A 112 -5.50 -9.51 -14.92
C PRO A 112 -5.32 -9.58 -16.45
N GLY A 113 -6.17 -10.35 -17.13
CA GLY A 113 -6.04 -10.57 -18.57
C GLY A 113 -4.70 -11.19 -18.99
N GLY A 114 -4.00 -11.88 -18.08
CA GLY A 114 -2.67 -12.45 -18.30
C GLY A 114 -1.55 -11.40 -18.35
N LYS A 115 -1.78 -10.19 -17.83
CA LYS A 115 -0.80 -9.10 -17.76
C LYS A 115 -0.48 -8.79 -16.31
N ARG A 116 0.80 -8.71 -15.98
CA ARG A 116 1.29 -8.24 -14.68
C ARG A 116 1.77 -6.81 -14.83
N ALA A 117 1.67 -6.05 -13.74
CA ALA A 117 2.30 -4.74 -13.65
C ALA A 117 3.82 -4.87 -13.79
N THR A 118 4.42 -3.90 -14.45
CA THR A 118 5.86 -3.74 -14.54
C THR A 118 6.37 -3.24 -13.19
N LEU A 119 7.35 -3.95 -12.61
CA LEU A 119 7.97 -3.58 -11.34
C LEU A 119 9.39 -3.10 -11.57
N SER A 120 9.78 -2.03 -10.88
CA SER A 120 11.14 -1.48 -10.93
C SER A 120 12.06 -2.16 -9.92
N ASP A 121 13.35 -2.26 -10.25
CA ASP A 121 14.37 -2.75 -9.31
C ASP A 121 14.73 -1.65 -8.29
N LEU A 122 14.05 -1.69 -7.15
CA LEU A 122 14.22 -0.73 -6.07
C LEU A 122 15.60 -0.79 -5.39
N THR A 123 16.47 -1.74 -5.75
CA THR A 123 17.85 -1.83 -5.24
C THR A 123 18.83 -0.93 -6.00
N THR A 124 18.46 -0.47 -7.20
CA THR A 124 19.28 0.43 -8.04
C THR A 124 18.76 1.86 -8.00
N ALA A 125 19.62 2.85 -8.27
CA ALA A 125 19.18 4.25 -8.32
C ALA A 125 18.21 4.49 -9.48
N GLU A 126 18.53 3.91 -10.63
CA GLU A 126 17.74 4.00 -11.85
C GLU A 126 16.34 3.40 -11.67
N GLY A 127 16.24 2.27 -10.98
CA GLY A 127 14.95 1.65 -10.67
C GLY A 127 14.12 2.45 -9.66
N ARG A 128 14.75 3.16 -8.72
CA ARG A 128 14.05 4.07 -7.81
C ARG A 128 13.49 5.29 -8.53
N GLU A 129 14.28 5.89 -9.42
CA GLU A 129 13.84 7.03 -10.25
C GLU A 129 12.67 6.65 -11.17
N ALA A 130 12.67 5.43 -11.71
CA ALA A 130 11.59 4.93 -12.55
C ALA A 130 10.28 4.61 -11.80
N ALA A 131 10.28 4.63 -10.46
CA ALA A 131 9.16 4.22 -9.62
C ALA A 131 8.52 5.40 -8.86
N GLU A 132 8.40 6.57 -9.48
CA GLU A 132 7.98 7.84 -8.84
C GLU A 132 6.83 7.67 -7.82
N GLU A 133 5.67 7.12 -8.20
CA GLU A 133 4.55 6.97 -7.27
C GLU A 133 4.75 5.88 -6.21
N GLY A 134 5.43 4.78 -6.57
CA GLY A 134 5.82 3.75 -5.61
C GLY A 134 6.79 4.30 -4.56
N LEU A 135 7.65 5.23 -4.97
CA LEU A 135 8.61 5.91 -4.12
C LEU A 135 7.92 6.87 -3.15
N GLU A 136 6.82 7.54 -3.54
CA GLU A 136 6.03 8.38 -2.63
C GLU A 136 5.45 7.58 -1.47
N ALA A 137 4.80 6.44 -1.76
CA ALA A 137 4.28 5.55 -0.72
C ALA A 137 5.42 5.00 0.17
N PHE A 138 6.53 4.61 -0.44
CA PHE A 138 7.71 4.11 0.27
C PHE A 138 8.40 5.18 1.12
N ALA A 139 8.35 6.46 0.70
CA ALA A 139 9.00 7.55 1.40
C ALA A 139 8.49 7.76 2.83
N HIS A 140 7.25 7.36 3.13
CA HIS A 140 6.72 7.43 4.51
C HIS A 140 7.53 6.56 5.47
N ILE A 141 7.83 5.30 5.10
CA ILE A 141 8.63 4.42 5.96
C ILE A 141 10.11 4.81 5.97
N VAL A 142 10.63 5.37 4.86
CA VAL A 142 12.00 5.92 4.81
C VAL A 142 12.16 7.08 5.78
N ARG A 143 11.25 8.08 5.77
CA ARG A 143 11.29 9.22 6.69
C ARG A 143 11.19 8.80 8.16
N ALA A 144 10.29 7.87 8.48
CA ALA A 144 10.19 7.37 9.86
C ALA A 144 11.47 6.62 10.29
N THR A 145 12.11 5.89 9.38
CA THR A 145 13.38 5.20 9.61
C THR A 145 14.53 6.19 9.81
N GLU A 146 14.63 7.22 8.97
CA GLU A 146 15.61 8.31 9.11
C GLU A 146 15.48 8.97 10.49
N ARG A 147 14.25 9.29 10.92
CA ARG A 147 13.99 9.88 12.23
C ARG A 147 14.35 8.94 13.38
N ALA A 148 14.11 7.64 13.25
CA ALA A 148 14.54 6.66 14.24
C ALA A 148 16.07 6.56 14.37
N ILE A 149 16.80 6.69 13.26
CA ILE A 149 18.28 6.78 13.25
C ILE A 149 18.73 8.09 13.92
N ALA A 150 18.13 9.22 13.55
CA ALA A 150 18.47 10.54 14.10
C ALA A 150 18.20 10.63 15.61
N ALA A 151 17.15 9.96 16.10
CA ALA A 151 16.83 9.83 17.52
C ALA A 151 17.75 8.86 18.28
N GLY A 152 18.68 8.17 17.59
CA GLY A 152 19.56 7.16 18.18
C GLY A 152 18.84 5.86 18.57
N ARG A 153 17.58 5.69 18.16
CA ARG A 153 16.80 4.46 18.39
C ARG A 153 17.26 3.35 17.45
N PHE A 154 17.59 3.68 16.20
CA PHE A 154 18.27 2.77 15.28
C PHE A 154 19.75 3.16 15.14
N ARG A 155 20.61 2.17 14.87
CA ARG A 155 22.04 2.40 14.62
C ARG A 155 22.24 3.21 13.33
N PRO A 156 23.37 3.92 13.18
CA PRO A 156 23.72 4.56 11.92
C PRO A 156 23.73 3.55 10.76
N ALA A 157 22.92 3.81 9.74
CA ALA A 157 22.75 2.98 8.56
C ALA A 157 22.18 3.82 7.40
N ASP A 158 22.15 3.25 6.20
CA ASP A 158 21.37 3.77 5.09
C ASP A 158 19.87 3.59 5.39
N GLU A 159 19.14 4.69 5.52
CA GLU A 159 17.73 4.72 5.90
C GLU A 159 16.83 4.02 4.88
N TYR A 160 17.19 4.07 3.60
CA TYR A 160 16.45 3.42 2.53
C TYR A 160 16.56 1.89 2.66
N GLN A 161 17.76 1.36 2.88
CA GLN A 161 17.98 -0.08 3.08
C GLN A 161 17.33 -0.60 4.36
N ALA A 162 17.35 0.18 5.45
CA ALA A 162 16.66 -0.18 6.69
C ALA A 162 15.13 -0.17 6.49
N ALA A 163 14.59 0.84 5.82
CA ALA A 163 13.17 0.91 5.47
C ALA A 163 12.74 -0.24 4.55
N ALA A 164 13.60 -0.64 3.59
CA ALA A 164 13.32 -1.75 2.68
C ALA A 164 13.24 -3.09 3.43
N GLN A 165 14.06 -3.30 4.45
CA GLN A 165 13.97 -4.47 5.34
C GLN A 165 12.66 -4.48 6.14
N LEU A 166 12.29 -3.34 6.73
CA LEU A 166 11.02 -3.19 7.46
C LEU A 166 9.81 -3.47 6.56
N TRP A 167 9.79 -2.85 5.37
CA TRP A 167 8.73 -3.06 4.40
C TRP A 167 8.68 -4.52 3.91
N SER A 168 9.81 -5.16 3.65
CA SER A 168 9.84 -6.58 3.25
C SER A 168 9.20 -7.50 4.29
N ALA A 169 9.53 -7.29 5.57
CA ALA A 169 8.95 -8.04 6.68
C ALA A 169 7.42 -7.81 6.80
N LEU A 170 7.00 -6.55 6.74
CA LEU A 170 5.59 -6.17 6.76
C LEU A 170 4.81 -6.75 5.57
N HIS A 171 5.32 -6.59 4.36
CA HIS A 171 4.67 -7.05 3.13
C HIS A 171 4.52 -8.57 3.12
N GLY A 172 5.52 -9.30 3.63
CA GLY A 172 5.45 -10.74 3.84
C GLY A 172 4.33 -11.13 4.82
N PHE A 173 4.25 -10.46 5.97
CA PHE A 173 3.16 -10.66 6.92
C PHE A 173 1.78 -10.43 6.27
N VAL A 174 1.59 -9.27 5.63
CA VAL A 174 0.31 -8.88 5.03
C VAL A 174 -0.10 -9.83 3.91
N THR A 175 0.85 -10.31 3.09
CA THR A 175 0.57 -11.27 2.02
C THR A 175 0.13 -12.63 2.57
N LEU A 176 0.79 -13.12 3.62
CA LEU A 176 0.41 -14.37 4.30
C LEU A 176 -0.97 -14.25 4.94
N GLU A 177 -1.24 -13.11 5.58
CA GLU A 177 -2.53 -12.80 6.19
C GLU A 177 -3.66 -12.76 5.15
N ALA A 178 -3.48 -12.01 4.05
CA ALA A 178 -4.45 -11.92 2.97
C ALA A 178 -4.73 -13.27 2.30
N SER A 179 -3.76 -14.19 2.34
CA SER A 179 -3.90 -15.57 1.84
C SER A 179 -4.57 -16.51 2.85
N GLY A 180 -4.96 -16.04 4.04
CA GLY A 180 -5.66 -16.82 5.05
C GLY A 180 -4.78 -17.70 5.94
N HIS A 181 -3.45 -17.48 5.96
CA HIS A 181 -2.56 -18.27 6.83
C HIS A 181 -2.66 -17.88 8.31
N PHE A 182 -3.17 -16.68 8.60
CA PHE A 182 -3.37 -16.19 9.96
C PHE A 182 -4.86 -16.11 10.26
N GLY A 183 -5.25 -16.55 11.46
CA GLY A 183 -6.65 -16.60 11.89
C GLY A 183 -7.31 -15.21 11.94
N PRO A 184 -8.65 -15.15 12.00
CA PRO A 184 -9.38 -13.88 12.02
C PRO A 184 -9.11 -13.07 13.29
N GLY A 185 -9.27 -11.75 13.20
CA GLY A 185 -9.15 -10.83 14.33
C GLY A 185 -7.73 -10.31 14.59
N GLU A 186 -7.44 -9.88 15.82
CA GLU A 186 -6.13 -9.30 16.18
C GLU A 186 -5.02 -10.36 16.42
N GLN A 187 -5.31 -11.66 16.31
CA GLN A 187 -4.33 -12.72 16.65
C GLN A 187 -3.06 -12.67 15.79
N GLY A 188 -3.20 -12.50 14.47
CA GLY A 188 -2.04 -12.34 13.59
C GLY A 188 -1.23 -11.08 13.94
N ILE A 189 -1.91 -10.02 14.36
CA ILE A 189 -1.26 -8.77 14.78
C ILE A 189 -0.47 -9.00 16.07
N ASP A 190 -1.13 -9.50 17.11
CA ASP A 190 -0.57 -9.63 18.45
C ASP A 190 0.52 -10.71 18.54
N HIS A 191 0.37 -11.82 17.82
CA HIS A 191 1.31 -12.95 17.90
C HIS A 191 2.42 -12.92 16.84
N ILE A 192 2.25 -12.16 15.75
CA ILE A 192 3.20 -12.17 14.64
C ILE A 192 3.64 -10.76 14.27
N LEU A 193 2.74 -9.86 13.85
CA LEU A 193 3.14 -8.55 13.32
C LEU A 193 3.87 -7.69 14.37
N ILE A 194 3.34 -7.60 15.59
CA ILE A 194 3.96 -6.81 16.65
C ILE A 194 5.31 -7.42 17.09
N PRO A 195 5.41 -8.73 17.41
CA PRO A 195 6.70 -9.36 17.68
C PRO A 195 7.71 -9.26 16.53
N LEU A 196 7.26 -9.37 15.28
CA LEU A 196 8.09 -9.18 14.08
C LEU A 196 8.63 -7.75 14.03
N GLY A 197 7.78 -6.74 14.20
CA GLY A 197 8.20 -5.35 14.22
C GLY A 197 9.19 -5.03 15.35
N ILE A 198 8.97 -5.57 16.55
CA ILE A 198 9.92 -5.44 17.68
C ILE A 198 11.26 -6.10 17.33
N THR A 199 11.23 -7.31 16.75
CA THR A 199 12.45 -8.03 16.34
C THR A 199 13.23 -7.24 15.29
N MET A 200 12.54 -6.64 14.32
CA MET A 200 13.18 -5.78 13.32
C MET A 200 13.76 -4.50 13.95
N ALA A 201 13.03 -3.83 14.83
CA ALA A 201 13.50 -2.63 15.52
C ALA A 201 14.76 -2.91 16.36
N VAL A 202 14.76 -3.99 17.15
CA VAL A 202 15.93 -4.45 17.91
C VAL A 202 17.08 -4.83 16.97
N GLY A 203 16.75 -5.55 15.90
CA GLY A 203 17.69 -5.91 14.84
C GLY A 203 18.29 -4.70 14.13
N LEU A 204 17.67 -3.52 14.21
CA LEU A 204 18.15 -2.23 13.70
C LEU A 204 18.84 -1.35 14.77
N GLY A 205 18.84 -1.76 16.04
CA GLY A 205 19.59 -1.08 17.11
C GLY A 205 18.76 -0.61 18.30
N ASP A 206 17.44 -0.78 18.26
CA ASP A 206 16.55 -0.39 19.37
C ASP A 206 16.65 -1.41 20.53
N THR A 207 16.07 -1.07 21.69
CA THR A 207 15.93 -2.01 22.80
C THR A 207 14.56 -2.69 22.78
N VAL A 208 14.47 -3.90 23.37
CA VAL A 208 13.19 -4.61 23.48
C VAL A 208 12.18 -3.78 24.29
N GLU A 209 12.63 -3.13 25.37
CA GLU A 209 11.74 -2.29 26.19
C GLU A 209 11.25 -1.05 25.45
N GLU A 210 12.10 -0.35 24.70
CA GLU A 210 11.72 0.86 23.96
C GLU A 210 10.83 0.55 22.76
N ALA A 211 11.19 -0.45 21.96
CA ALA A 211 10.37 -0.91 20.85
C ALA A 211 8.99 -1.41 21.33
N GLY A 212 8.96 -2.12 22.48
CA GLY A 212 7.72 -2.56 23.12
C GLY A 212 6.82 -1.39 23.52
N ARG A 213 7.36 -0.36 24.18
CA ARG A 213 6.61 0.87 24.52
C ARG A 213 6.07 1.57 23.27
N SER A 214 6.87 1.63 22.22
CA SER A 214 6.50 2.26 20.94
C SER A 214 5.32 1.51 20.28
N ALA A 215 5.38 0.17 20.29
CA ALA A 215 4.30 -0.69 19.79
C ALA A 215 3.00 -0.53 20.59
N GLU A 216 3.09 -0.43 21.92
CA GLU A 216 1.94 -0.19 22.79
C GLU A 216 1.31 1.20 22.55
N ALA A 217 2.14 2.24 22.41
CA ALA A 217 1.70 3.59 22.10
C ALA A 217 0.97 3.64 20.75
N ALA A 218 1.55 3.04 19.71
CA ALA A 218 0.91 2.93 18.39
C ALA A 218 -0.43 2.17 18.47
N ARG A 219 -0.50 1.08 19.25
CA ARG A 219 -1.74 0.31 19.45
C ARG A 219 -2.81 1.14 20.16
N ALA A 220 -2.44 1.91 21.19
CA ALA A 220 -3.37 2.79 21.90
C ALA A 220 -3.92 3.89 20.97
N ALA A 221 -3.03 4.56 20.22
CA ALA A 221 -3.41 5.56 19.24
C ALA A 221 -4.35 5.01 18.15
N TRP A 222 -4.08 3.79 17.67
CA TRP A 222 -4.97 3.11 16.73
C TRP A 222 -6.38 2.91 17.29
N ARG A 223 -6.49 2.33 18.50
CA ARG A 223 -7.78 2.06 19.14
C ARG A 223 -8.58 3.33 19.41
N ALA A 224 -7.92 4.43 19.74
CA ALA A 224 -8.58 5.72 19.90
C ALA A 224 -9.19 6.21 18.57
N ARG A 225 -8.46 6.08 17.45
CA ARG A 225 -8.95 6.46 16.12
C ARG A 225 -10.15 5.60 15.67
N THR A 226 -10.05 4.27 15.77
CA THR A 226 -11.10 3.37 15.28
C THR A 226 -12.29 3.23 16.23
N GLY A 227 -12.07 3.39 17.54
CA GLY A 227 -13.12 3.40 18.55
C GLY A 227 -14.06 4.61 18.40
N ASN A 228 -13.53 5.76 18.02
CA ASN A 228 -14.32 6.96 17.75
C ASN A 228 -15.11 6.88 16.43
N ALA A 229 -14.59 6.17 15.42
CA ALA A 229 -15.28 5.98 14.14
C ALA A 229 -16.58 5.15 14.27
N GLY A 230 -16.67 4.27 15.27
CA GLY A 230 -17.87 3.46 15.54
C GLY A 230 -18.98 4.18 16.32
N GLN A 231 -18.74 5.38 16.86
CA GLN A 231 -19.73 6.16 17.62
C GLN A 231 -20.44 7.24 16.77
N GLY A 232 -19.93 7.55 15.57
CA GLY A 232 -20.47 8.59 14.68
C GLY A 232 -21.51 8.14 13.64
N GLN A 233 -22.01 6.89 13.70
CA GLN A 233 -23.04 6.37 12.78
C GLN A 233 -24.41 6.15 13.45
N ASN A 234 -24.58 6.59 14.70
CA ASN A 234 -25.86 6.56 15.42
C ASN A 234 -26.23 7.96 15.94
N GLU A 235 -26.34 8.95 15.06
CA GLU A 235 -27.08 10.19 15.31
C GLU A 235 -27.88 10.61 14.07
#